data_AF-A0A6L3C958-F1
#
_entry.id   AF-A0A6L3C958-F1
#
_cell.length_a   1.000
_cell.length_b   1.000
_cell.length_c   1.000
_cell.angle_alpha   90.00
_cell.angle_beta   90.00
_cell.angle_gamma   90.00
#
_symmetry.space_group_name_H-M   'P 1'
#
loop_
_entity.id
_entity.type
_entity.pdbx_description
1 polymer ?
#
loop_
_entity_poly.entity_id
_entity_poly.type
_entity_poly.pdbx_seq_one_letter_code
_entity_poly.pdbx_strand_id
1 'polypeptide(L)'
;MATMLDGESYLGRVLIQPLDEAGDVTIYLWPVRCLKSKMGGPTFGVDVKGEEVIRYDPHGPRGHWHRGGYDKLGAGGSHVEFPDDVRDIEGQITWSLDQIRENGADMLAEAGFPDAAKAFDLDKFSTASTAIKERLAEDPSLMGKAIDQGLINA
;
A
#
# COMPACT_ATOMS: atom_id res chain seq x y z
N MET A 1 8.51 2.98 9.58
CA MET A 1 7.20 3.14 8.95
C MET A 1 7.43 4.07 7.79
N ALA A 2 6.89 3.78 6.61
CA ALA A 2 6.86 4.69 5.46
C ALA A 2 6.72 6.11 5.99
N THR A 3 7.76 6.91 5.81
CA THR A 3 7.91 8.14 6.60
C THR A 3 6.77 9.07 6.19
N MET A 4 5.89 9.42 7.13
CA MET A 4 4.90 10.47 6.88
C MET A 4 5.68 11.74 6.54
N LEU A 5 5.54 12.22 5.31
CA LEU A 5 6.14 13.47 4.90
C LEU A 5 5.37 14.62 5.59
N ASP A 6 6.08 15.69 5.94
CA ASP A 6 5.44 16.87 6.54
C ASP A 6 4.33 17.41 5.62
N GLY A 7 3.12 17.52 6.18
CA GLY A 7 1.92 17.95 5.47
C GLY A 7 1.13 16.82 4.77
N GLU A 8 1.53 15.56 4.93
CA GLU A 8 0.64 14.44 4.60
C GLU A 8 -0.44 14.28 5.66
N SER A 9 -1.66 14.07 5.19
CA SER A 9 -2.84 13.80 6.02
C SER A 9 -3.54 12.58 5.45
N TYR A 10 -4.15 11.80 6.32
CA TYR A 10 -4.90 10.61 5.98
C TYR A 10 -6.18 10.56 6.81
N LEU A 11 -7.15 9.77 6.34
CA LEU A 11 -8.40 9.51 7.05
C LEU A 11 -8.54 8.00 7.25
N GLY A 12 -8.99 7.60 8.45
CA GLY A 12 -9.15 6.21 8.83
C GLY A 12 -8.06 5.67 9.76
N ARG A 13 -8.29 4.47 10.27
CA ARG A 13 -7.35 3.79 11.17
C ARG A 13 -6.28 3.04 10.37
N VAL A 14 -5.02 3.42 10.58
CA VAL A 14 -3.87 2.73 9.98
C VAL A 14 -3.80 1.28 10.50
N LEU A 15 -3.44 0.37 9.61
CA LEU A 15 -3.12 -1.01 9.92
C LEU A 15 -1.65 -1.26 9.58
N ILE A 16 -0.93 -1.95 10.47
CA ILE A 16 0.41 -2.45 10.24
C ILE A 16 0.43 -3.90 10.72
N GLN A 17 0.98 -4.81 9.92
CA GLN A 17 1.10 -6.22 10.23
C GLN A 17 2.50 -6.73 9.87
N PRO A 18 3.16 -7.52 10.74
CA PRO A 18 4.44 -8.11 10.42
C PRO A 18 4.29 -9.20 9.35
N LEU A 19 5.26 -9.27 8.44
CA LEU A 19 5.41 -10.30 7.41
C LEU A 19 6.60 -11.23 7.69
N ASP A 20 7.29 -11.03 8.81
CA ASP A 20 8.37 -11.88 9.31
C ASP A 20 8.27 -12.02 10.84
N GLU A 21 9.10 -12.88 11.43
CA GLU A 21 9.11 -13.09 12.89
C GLU A 21 9.74 -11.91 13.65
N ALA A 22 10.72 -11.22 13.06
CA ALA A 22 11.40 -10.11 13.72
C ALA A 22 10.57 -8.82 13.70
N GLY A 23 9.57 -8.73 12.82
CA GLY A 23 8.83 -7.49 12.55
C GLY A 23 9.64 -6.48 11.74
N ASP A 24 10.73 -6.93 11.09
CA ASP A 24 11.56 -6.11 10.23
C ASP A 24 10.89 -5.89 8.87
N VAL A 25 10.04 -6.82 8.43
CA VAL A 25 9.23 -6.70 7.21
C VAL A 25 7.78 -6.51 7.63
N THR A 26 7.15 -5.44 7.17
CA THR A 26 5.75 -5.17 7.53
C THR A 26 4.94 -4.79 6.30
N ILE A 27 3.68 -5.19 6.28
CA ILE A 27 2.69 -4.60 5.38
C ILE A 27 1.91 -3.53 6.14
N TYR A 28 1.66 -2.40 5.51
CA TYR A 28 0.89 -1.31 6.08
C TYR A 28 -0.33 -1.01 5.21
N LEU A 29 -1.35 -0.36 5.79
CA LEU A 29 -2.49 0.20 5.07
C LEU A 29 -2.88 1.55 5.68
N TRP A 30 -3.02 2.55 4.81
CA TRP A 30 -3.69 3.82 5.05
C TRP A 30 -5.02 3.79 4.30
N PRO A 31 -6.18 3.77 4.99
CA PRO A 31 -7.47 3.59 4.33
C PRO A 31 -7.82 4.69 3.33
N VAL A 32 -7.48 5.95 3.64
CA VAL A 32 -7.61 7.08 2.71
C VAL A 32 -6.37 7.97 2.86
N ARG A 33 -5.45 7.92 1.89
CA ARG A 33 -4.25 8.79 1.81
C ARG A 33 -4.35 9.70 0.58
N CYS A 34 -3.25 10.33 0.19
CA CYS A 34 -3.16 11.22 -0.98
C CYS A 34 -4.16 12.38 -0.99
N LEU A 35 -4.50 12.91 0.19
CA LEU A 35 -5.49 13.99 0.35
C LEU A 35 -5.03 15.32 -0.28
N LYS A 36 -3.72 15.59 -0.29
CA LYS A 36 -3.15 16.82 -0.86
C LYS A 36 -3.44 16.96 -2.36
N SER A 37 -3.40 15.85 -3.09
CA SER A 37 -3.69 15.80 -4.54
C SER A 37 -5.17 15.61 -4.86
N LYS A 38 -6.04 15.58 -3.84
CA LYS A 38 -7.49 15.34 -3.93
C LYS A 38 -7.88 14.02 -4.61
N MET A 39 -6.94 13.09 -4.78
CA MET A 39 -7.23 11.77 -5.34
C MET A 39 -7.96 10.92 -4.32
N GLY A 40 -7.38 10.77 -3.12
CA GLY A 40 -7.95 9.90 -2.11
C GLY A 40 -7.87 8.42 -2.46
N GLY A 41 -8.13 7.60 -1.45
CA GLY A 41 -8.25 6.15 -1.58
C GLY A 41 -7.20 5.40 -0.76
N PRO A 42 -7.31 4.06 -0.73
CA PRO A 42 -6.35 3.22 -0.02
C PRO A 42 -4.94 3.41 -0.55
N THR A 43 -3.97 3.44 0.36
CA THR A 43 -2.55 3.28 0.05
C THR A 43 -2.00 2.18 0.96
N PHE A 44 -1.40 1.15 0.40
CA PHE A 44 -0.82 0.06 1.16
C PHE A 44 0.43 -0.49 0.49
N GLY A 45 1.28 -1.16 1.24
CA GLY A 45 2.60 -1.53 0.74
C GLY A 45 3.42 -2.29 1.76
N VAL A 46 4.64 -2.62 1.37
CA VAL A 46 5.60 -3.37 2.19
C VAL A 46 6.76 -2.45 2.56
N ASP A 47 7.02 -2.37 3.86
CA ASP A 47 8.17 -1.69 4.46
C ASP A 47 9.21 -2.70 4.93
N VAL A 48 10.49 -2.34 4.82
CA VAL A 48 11.60 -3.05 5.48
C VAL A 48 12.29 -2.08 6.43
N LYS A 49 12.23 -2.37 7.74
CA LYS A 49 12.78 -1.52 8.82
C LYS A 49 12.31 -0.06 8.73
N GLY A 50 11.10 0.10 8.19
CA GLY A 50 10.46 1.38 8.03
C GLY A 50 10.78 2.16 6.77
N GLU A 51 11.56 1.58 5.86
CA GLU A 51 11.75 2.10 4.50
C GLU A 51 10.69 1.50 3.59
N GLU A 52 9.95 2.35 2.87
CA GLU A 52 8.89 1.94 1.95
C GLU A 52 9.50 1.34 0.67
N VAL A 53 9.33 0.04 0.49
CA VAL A 53 9.96 -0.71 -0.61
C VAL A 53 8.99 -0.89 -1.78
N ILE A 54 7.76 -1.28 -1.46
CA ILE A 54 6.67 -1.53 -2.40
C ILE A 54 5.49 -0.71 -1.93
N ARG A 55 4.83 0.01 -2.83
CA ARG A 55 3.62 0.77 -2.51
C ARG A 55 2.60 0.66 -3.63
N TYR A 56 1.35 0.46 -3.26
CA TYR A 56 0.19 0.48 -4.15
C TYR A 56 -0.74 1.61 -3.73
N ASP A 57 -1.23 2.35 -4.71
CA ASP A 57 -2.19 3.44 -4.56
C ASP A 57 -3.48 3.12 -5.35
N PRO A 58 -4.35 2.21 -4.86
CA PRO A 58 -5.67 1.95 -5.44
C PRO A 58 -6.60 3.17 -5.48
N HIS A 59 -6.52 3.98 -6.52
CA HIS A 59 -7.28 5.22 -6.70
C HIS A 59 -8.22 5.18 -7.91
N GLY A 60 -8.67 3.99 -8.31
CA GLY A 60 -9.58 3.80 -9.44
C GLY A 60 -8.92 4.23 -10.76
N PRO A 61 -9.54 5.10 -11.58
CA PRO A 61 -8.97 5.54 -12.86
C PRO A 61 -7.58 6.20 -12.79
N ARG A 62 -7.13 6.61 -11.60
CA ARG A 62 -5.82 7.23 -11.35
C ARG A 62 -4.92 6.36 -10.46
N GLY A 63 -5.30 5.11 -10.27
CA GLY A 63 -4.54 4.15 -9.49
C GLY A 63 -3.18 3.89 -10.13
N HIS A 64 -2.16 3.74 -9.30
CA HIS A 64 -0.81 3.41 -9.72
C HIS A 64 -0.12 2.67 -8.58
N TRP A 65 1.11 2.23 -8.82
CA TRP A 65 1.93 1.62 -7.80
C TRP A 65 3.40 1.92 -8.05
N HIS A 66 4.21 1.52 -7.08
CA HIS A 66 5.61 1.84 -7.00
C HIS A 66 6.42 0.58 -6.72
N ARG A 67 7.30 0.23 -7.66
CA ARG A 67 8.23 -0.92 -7.56
C ARG A 67 9.65 -0.47 -7.25
N GLY A 68 10.39 -1.30 -6.50
CA GLY A 68 11.86 -1.25 -6.52
C GLY A 68 12.50 -0.27 -5.53
N GLY A 69 11.88 -0.05 -4.36
CA GLY A 69 12.43 0.83 -3.33
C GLY A 69 11.99 2.27 -3.54
N TYR A 70 10.70 2.54 -3.31
CA TYR A 70 10.13 3.89 -3.45
C TYR A 70 10.98 4.96 -2.75
N ASP A 71 11.32 4.73 -1.48
CA ASP A 71 12.13 5.67 -0.70
C ASP A 71 13.56 5.82 -1.26
N LYS A 72 14.13 4.78 -1.90
CA LYS A 72 15.47 4.83 -2.53
C LYS A 72 15.48 5.61 -3.84
N LEU A 73 14.43 5.47 -4.63
CA LEU A 73 14.33 6.05 -5.97
C LEU A 73 13.75 7.47 -5.96
N GLY A 74 13.10 7.86 -4.86
CA GLY A 74 12.44 9.14 -4.73
C GLY A 74 11.14 9.25 -5.54
N ALA A 75 10.44 10.38 -5.38
CA ALA A 75 9.14 10.60 -5.99
C ALA A 75 9.18 10.46 -7.52
N GLY A 76 8.35 9.56 -8.05
CA GLY A 76 8.20 9.31 -9.50
C GLY A 76 9.22 8.35 -10.12
N GLY A 77 10.31 8.01 -9.41
CA GLY A 77 11.35 7.11 -9.94
C GLY A 77 10.94 5.64 -10.06
N SER A 78 9.85 5.28 -9.40
CA SER A 78 9.32 3.91 -9.28
C SER A 78 7.91 3.73 -9.84
N HIS A 79 7.32 4.79 -10.43
CA HIS A 79 5.90 4.81 -10.84
C HIS A 79 5.59 3.77 -11.92
N VAL A 80 4.52 2.99 -11.69
CA VAL A 80 4.00 1.99 -12.63
C VAL A 80 2.47 2.08 -12.64
N GLU A 81 1.87 2.04 -13.82
CA GLU A 81 0.41 1.95 -13.97
C GLU A 81 -0.11 0.55 -13.62
N PHE A 82 -1.36 0.45 -13.16
CA PHE A 82 -2.04 -0.84 -13.13
C PHE A 82 -2.28 -1.38 -14.55
N PRO A 83 -2.48 -2.70 -14.72
CA PRO A 83 -2.94 -3.25 -15.98
C PRO A 83 -4.26 -2.60 -16.46
N ASP A 84 -4.44 -2.48 -17.78
CA ASP A 84 -5.56 -1.76 -18.40
C ASP A 84 -6.95 -2.29 -18.00
N ASP A 85 -7.05 -3.52 -17.54
CA ASP A 85 -8.28 -4.19 -17.10
C ASP A 85 -8.54 -4.08 -15.59
N VAL A 86 -7.59 -3.53 -14.82
CA VAL A 86 -7.68 -3.36 -13.35
C VAL A 86 -7.96 -1.89 -13.01
N ARG A 87 -9.24 -1.49 -13.12
CA ARG A 87 -9.65 -0.07 -13.12
C ARG A 87 -10.34 0.44 -11.87
N ASP A 88 -11.07 -0.41 -11.16
CA ASP A 88 -11.76 -0.02 -9.93
C ASP A 88 -10.90 -0.31 -8.69
N ILE A 89 -11.23 0.36 -7.58
CA ILE A 89 -10.45 0.27 -6.34
C ILE A 89 -10.41 -1.17 -5.82
N GLU A 90 -11.50 -1.91 -5.90
CA GLU A 90 -11.58 -3.29 -5.38
C GLU A 90 -10.71 -4.25 -6.19
N GLY A 91 -10.76 -4.14 -7.52
CA GLY A 91 -9.89 -4.86 -8.45
C GLY A 91 -8.43 -4.52 -8.22
N GLN A 92 -8.10 -3.23 -8.04
CA GLN A 92 -6.73 -2.79 -7.74
C GLN A 92 -6.21 -3.33 -6.41
N ILE A 93 -7.03 -3.35 -5.36
CA ILE A 93 -6.65 -3.96 -4.07
C ILE A 93 -6.37 -5.45 -4.25
N THR A 94 -7.28 -6.16 -4.93
CA THR A 94 -7.15 -7.61 -5.13
C THR A 94 -5.89 -7.95 -5.92
N TRP A 95 -5.71 -7.30 -7.08
CA TRP A 95 -4.52 -7.48 -7.90
C TRP A 95 -3.23 -7.16 -7.15
N SER A 96 -3.20 -6.07 -6.38
CA SER A 96 -2.01 -5.67 -5.62
C SER A 96 -1.64 -6.70 -4.55
N LEU A 97 -2.63 -7.25 -3.83
CA LEU A 97 -2.39 -8.31 -2.85
C LEU A 97 -1.90 -9.59 -3.51
N ASP A 98 -2.43 -9.95 -4.68
CA ASP A 98 -1.94 -11.09 -5.46
C ASP A 98 -0.50 -10.85 -5.95
N GLN A 99 -0.16 -9.64 -6.38
CA GLN A 99 1.21 -9.29 -6.76
C GLN A 99 2.20 -9.39 -5.60
N ILE A 100 1.83 -8.93 -4.39
CA ILE A 100 2.70 -9.10 -3.22
C ILE A 100 2.83 -10.60 -2.87
N ARG A 101 1.75 -11.37 -2.98
CA ARG A 101 1.77 -12.82 -2.71
C ARG A 101 2.72 -13.56 -3.64
N GLU A 102 2.63 -13.28 -4.94
CA GLU A 102 3.33 -14.03 -5.98
C GLU A 102 4.78 -13.54 -6.16
N ASN A 103 4.99 -12.22 -6.04
CA ASN A 103 6.23 -11.57 -6.47
C ASN A 103 6.87 -10.73 -5.35
N GLY A 104 6.30 -10.68 -4.15
CA GLY A 104 6.77 -9.78 -3.07
C GLY A 104 8.21 -10.04 -2.64
N ALA A 105 8.60 -11.30 -2.46
CA ALA A 105 9.97 -11.67 -2.09
C ALA A 105 10.97 -11.23 -3.18
N ASP A 106 10.66 -11.45 -4.46
CA ASP A 106 11.51 -11.05 -5.57
C ASP A 106 11.63 -9.52 -5.66
N MET A 107 10.52 -8.79 -5.49
CA MET A 107 10.54 -7.32 -5.44
C MET A 107 11.40 -6.78 -4.30
N LEU A 108 11.37 -7.40 -3.13
CA LEU A 108 12.24 -7.03 -2.01
C LEU A 108 13.73 -7.28 -2.33
N ALA A 109 14.05 -8.41 -2.96
CA ALA A 109 15.41 -8.73 -3.36
C ALA A 109 15.95 -7.74 -4.42
N GLU A 110 15.15 -7.44 -5.44
CA GLU A 110 15.48 -6.45 -6.48
C GLU A 110 15.69 -5.04 -5.91
N ALA A 111 14.90 -4.67 -4.90
CA ALA A 111 15.07 -3.40 -4.19
C ALA A 111 16.30 -3.38 -3.26
N GLY A 112 17.09 -4.46 -3.21
CA GLY A 112 18.32 -4.55 -2.43
C GLY A 112 18.13 -5.03 -0.99
N PHE A 113 17.03 -5.75 -0.70
CA PHE A 113 16.75 -6.35 0.61
C PHE A 113 16.68 -7.88 0.54
N PRO A 114 17.78 -8.58 0.18
CA PRO A 114 17.77 -10.04 0.00
C PRO A 114 17.48 -10.81 1.29
N ASP A 115 17.81 -10.25 2.46
CA ASP A 115 17.51 -10.91 3.73
C ASP A 115 16.04 -10.74 4.12
N ALA A 116 15.43 -9.58 3.83
CA ALA A 116 13.99 -9.38 3.98
C ALA A 116 13.19 -10.28 3.02
N ALA A 117 13.67 -10.43 1.79
CA ALA A 117 13.09 -11.35 0.81
C ALA A 117 13.05 -12.81 1.32
N LYS A 118 14.13 -13.27 1.95
CA LYS A 118 14.18 -14.63 2.56
C LYS A 118 13.31 -14.76 3.80
N ALA A 119 13.14 -13.67 4.55
CA ALA A 119 12.35 -13.63 5.78
C ALA A 119 10.84 -13.45 5.53
N PHE A 120 10.44 -13.17 4.28
CA PHE A 120 9.04 -12.96 3.90
C PHE A 120 8.22 -14.23 4.10
N ASP A 121 7.26 -14.19 5.02
CA ASP A 121 6.42 -15.30 5.42
C ASP A 121 5.03 -15.21 4.75
N LEU A 122 4.69 -16.22 3.94
CA LEU A 122 3.44 -16.29 3.17
C LEU A 122 2.19 -16.54 4.04
N ASP A 123 2.33 -17.19 5.19
CA ASP A 123 1.21 -17.45 6.10
C ASP A 123 0.87 -16.17 6.87
N LYS A 124 1.90 -15.44 7.31
CA LYS A 124 1.73 -14.08 7.87
C LYS A 124 1.14 -13.14 6.83
N PHE A 125 1.63 -13.17 5.59
CA PHE A 125 1.08 -12.36 4.50
C PHE A 125 -0.40 -12.69 4.25
N SER A 126 -0.80 -13.96 4.23
CA SER A 126 -2.20 -14.34 4.03
C SER A 126 -3.11 -13.80 5.16
N THR A 127 -2.63 -13.84 6.40
CA THR A 127 -3.32 -13.25 7.56
C THR A 127 -3.43 -11.74 7.43
N ALA A 128 -2.33 -11.07 7.06
CA ALA A 128 -2.27 -9.63 6.89
C ALA A 128 -3.14 -9.11 5.73
N SER A 129 -3.17 -9.85 4.62
CA SER A 129 -4.04 -9.60 3.45
C SER A 129 -5.52 -9.63 3.83
N THR A 130 -5.91 -10.59 4.67
CA THR A 130 -7.27 -10.66 5.23
C THR A 130 -7.56 -9.44 6.09
N ALA A 131 -6.65 -9.08 7.01
CA ALA A 131 -6.79 -7.92 7.88
C ALA A 131 -6.90 -6.59 7.10
N ILE A 132 -6.22 -6.44 5.96
CA ILE A 132 -6.36 -5.28 5.07
C ILE A 132 -7.79 -5.19 4.53
N LYS A 133 -8.33 -6.29 3.99
CA LYS A 133 -9.69 -6.32 3.45
C LYS A 133 -10.72 -6.02 4.54
N GLU A 134 -10.56 -6.60 5.72
CA GLU A 134 -11.41 -6.33 6.88
C GLU A 134 -11.32 -4.86 7.31
N ARG A 135 -10.12 -4.30 7.43
CA ARG A 135 -9.90 -2.89 7.80
C ARG A 135 -10.60 -1.93 6.86
N LEU A 136 -10.57 -2.21 5.54
CA LEU A 136 -11.27 -1.40 4.54
C LEU A 136 -12.79 -1.56 4.63
N ALA A 137 -13.28 -2.74 4.99
CA ALA A 137 -14.70 -3.02 5.16
C ALA A 137 -15.29 -2.45 6.48
N GLU A 138 -14.46 -2.17 7.49
CA GLU A 138 -14.92 -1.66 8.80
C GLU A 138 -15.61 -0.28 8.73
N ASP A 139 -15.22 0.59 7.79
CA ASP A 139 -15.86 1.90 7.57
C ASP A 139 -16.12 2.14 6.07
N PRO A 140 -17.19 1.55 5.50
CA PRO A 140 -17.51 1.71 4.08
C PRO A 140 -17.89 3.16 3.72
N SER A 141 -18.20 4.01 4.71
CA SER A 141 -18.55 5.41 4.51
C SER A 141 -17.33 6.34 4.46
N LEU A 142 -16.12 5.83 4.70
CA LEU A 142 -14.93 6.64 4.89
C LEU A 142 -14.57 7.49 3.67
N MET A 143 -14.72 6.94 2.46
CA MET A 143 -14.54 7.69 1.22
C MET A 143 -15.58 8.80 1.06
N GLY A 144 -16.85 8.51 1.38
CA GLY A 144 -17.93 9.51 1.37
C GLY A 144 -17.66 10.65 2.36
N LYS A 145 -17.23 10.33 3.59
CA LYS A 145 -16.81 11.34 4.58
C LYS A 145 -15.66 12.21 4.07
N ALA A 146 -14.69 11.62 3.37
CA ALA A 146 -13.58 12.38 2.79
C ALA A 146 -14.06 13.35 1.70
N ILE A 147 -15.05 12.96 0.89
CA ILE A 147 -15.68 13.83 -0.11
C ILE A 147 -16.49 14.95 0.58
N ASP A 148 -17.33 14.60 1.56
CA ASP A 148 -18.18 15.56 2.29
C ASP A 148 -17.37 16.64 3.02
N GLN A 149 -16.19 16.27 3.52
CA GLN A 149 -15.24 17.18 4.17
C GLN A 149 -14.38 17.96 3.16
N GLY A 150 -14.57 17.74 1.86
CA GLY A 150 -13.79 18.35 0.79
C GLY A 150 -12.31 17.94 0.81
N LEU A 151 -11.97 16.81 1.43
CA LEU A 151 -10.60 16.28 1.49
C LEU A 151 -10.17 15.69 0.16
N ILE A 152 -11.10 15.08 -0.58
CA ILE A 152 -10.88 14.46 -1.90
C ILE A 152 -12.01 14.86 -2.85
N ASN A 153 -11.80 14.71 -4.16
CA ASN A 153 -12.83 14.98 -5.15
C ASN A 153 -13.82 13.81 -5.25
N ALA A 154 -15.07 14.14 -5.57
CA ALA A 154 -16.11 13.15 -5.90
C ALA A 154 -15.91 12.57 -7.31
#